data_AF-A0A812XV57-F1
#
_entry.id   AF-A0A812XV57-F1
#
_cell.length_a   1.000
_cell.length_b   1.000
_cell.length_c   1.000
_cell.angle_alpha   90.00
_cell.angle_beta   90.00
_cell.angle_gamma   90.00
#
_symmetry.space_group_name_H-M   'P 1'
#
loop_
_entity.id
_entity.type
_entity.pdbx_description
1 polymer ?
#
loop_
_entity_poly.entity_id
_entity_poly.type
_entity_poly.pdbx_seq_one_letter_code
_entity_poly.pdbx_strand_id
1 'polypeptide(L)'
;VAIATSHLLPKQRKLHALEEEPAENGEAPLPRLEITSEALEALITRWTAESGVRSLERHLAQICRWAALRLQGVDVPTGLGRESVRQEALANSGPDPQGRIK
;
A
#
# COMPACT_ATOMS: atom_id res chain seq x y z
N VAL A 1 -15.11 -4.33 5.00
CA VAL A 1 -14.26 -3.61 5.98
C VAL A 1 -13.94 -4.47 7.20
N ALA A 2 -14.92 -5.09 7.87
CA ALA A 2 -14.70 -5.86 9.11
C ALA A 2 -13.58 -6.92 9.04
N ILE A 3 -13.49 -7.72 7.97
CA ILE A 3 -12.42 -8.74 7.80
C ILE A 3 -11.03 -8.08 7.70
N ALA A 4 -10.94 -6.90 7.07
CA ALA A 4 -9.68 -6.19 6.92
C ALA A 4 -9.16 -5.71 8.28
N THR A 5 -10.03 -5.15 9.12
CA THR A 5 -9.64 -4.62 10.44
C THR A 5 -9.38 -5.72 11.47
N SER A 6 -10.20 -6.78 11.47
CA SER A 6 -10.11 -7.84 12.49
C SER A 6 -9.08 -8.94 12.18
N HIS A 7 -8.81 -9.22 10.90
CA HIS A 7 -7.98 -10.36 10.52
C HIS A 7 -6.78 -9.95 9.66
N LEU A 8 -7.02 -9.28 8.52
CA LEU A 8 -5.96 -9.05 7.54
C LEU A 8 -4.91 -8.06 8.06
N LEU A 9 -5.33 -6.92 8.59
CA LEU A 9 -4.43 -5.88 9.06
C LEU A 9 -3.58 -6.33 10.27
N PRO A 10 -4.14 -6.97 11.32
CA PRO A 10 -3.33 -7.54 12.41
C PRO A 10 -2.33 -8.58 11.91
N LYS A 11 -2.75 -9.47 10.99
CA LYS A 11 -1.86 -10.46 10.37
C LYS A 11 -0.70 -9.80 9.64
N GLN A 12 -0.97 -8.76 8.83
CA GLN A 12 0.08 -8.08 8.06
C GLN A 12 1.02 -7.26 8.95
N ARG A 13 0.51 -6.63 10.02
CA ARG A 13 1.35 -5.92 11.00
C ARG A 13 2.37 -6.85 11.65
N LYS A 14 1.91 -8.02 12.12
CA LYS A 14 2.79 -9.05 12.69
C LYS A 14 3.88 -9.51 11.73
N LEU A 15 3.52 -9.78 10.47
CA LEU A 15 4.47 -10.23 9.45
C LEU A 15 5.53 -9.18 9.09
N HIS A 16 5.23 -7.89 9.27
CA HIS A 16 6.13 -6.79 8.91
C HIS A 16 6.73 -6.06 10.12
N ALA A 17 6.65 -6.66 11.33
CA ALA A 17 7.16 -6.08 12.57
C ALA A 17 6.60 -4.66 12.86
N LEU A 18 5.33 -4.45 12.54
CA LEU A 18 4.55 -3.24 12.82
C LEU A 18 3.57 -3.45 13.98
N GLU A 19 3.96 -4.31 14.93
CA GLU A 19 3.18 -4.52 16.15
C GLU A 19 3.20 -3.26 17.02
N GLU A 20 2.35 -3.24 18.04
CA GLU A 20 2.21 -2.10 18.92
C GLU A 20 3.49 -1.87 19.73
N GLU A 21 3.90 -0.61 19.86
CA GLU A 21 4.98 -0.28 20.79
C GLU A 21 4.48 -0.44 22.22
N PRO A 22 5.28 -1.02 23.12
CA PRO A 22 4.97 -0.98 24.54
C PRO A 22 4.90 0.49 24.95
N ALA A 23 3.72 0.92 25.41
CA ALA A 23 3.52 2.26 25.90
C ALA A 23 4.35 2.46 27.17
N GLU A 24 5.41 3.25 27.05
CA GLU A 24 6.15 3.75 28.19
C GLU A 24 5.21 4.73 28.91
N ASN A 25 4.98 4.54 30.22
CA ASN A 25 4.15 5.38 31.11
C ASN A 25 2.66 5.01 31.33
N GLY A 26 2.23 3.80 30.97
CA GLY A 26 0.88 3.31 31.31
C GLY A 26 -0.25 3.78 30.39
N GLU A 27 0.11 4.40 29.26
CA GLU A 27 -0.81 4.64 28.15
C GLU A 27 -1.18 3.33 27.43
N ALA A 28 -2.26 3.38 26.64
CA ALA A 28 -2.61 2.24 25.79
C ALA A 28 -1.54 2.06 24.69
N PRO A 29 -1.12 0.83 24.38
CA PRO A 29 -0.17 0.56 23.31
C PRO A 29 -0.70 1.10 21.97
N LEU A 30 0.15 1.86 21.26
CA LEU A 30 -0.19 2.49 19.98
C LEU A 30 0.36 1.66 18.83
N PRO A 31 -0.42 1.41 17.76
CA PRO A 31 0.07 0.69 16.61
C PRO A 31 1.09 1.55 15.84
N ARG A 32 2.22 0.94 15.44
CA ARG A 32 3.23 1.59 14.57
C ARG A 32 2.69 2.03 13.20
N LEU A 33 1.53 1.50 12.78
CA LEU A 33 0.85 1.84 11.54
C LEU A 33 -0.66 1.91 11.77
N GLU A 34 -1.25 3.10 11.70
CA GLU A 34 -2.70 3.31 11.72
C GLU A 34 -3.25 3.41 10.29
N ILE A 35 -4.39 2.75 10.03
CA ILE A 35 -5.12 2.89 8.77
C ILE A 35 -6.57 3.22 9.11
N THR A 36 -7.02 4.39 8.69
CA THR A 36 -8.40 4.88 8.88
C THR A 36 -9.41 4.01 8.12
N SER A 37 -10.62 3.88 8.66
CA SER A 37 -11.71 3.11 8.04
C SER A 37 -12.03 3.59 6.62
N GLU A 38 -12.00 4.89 6.38
CA GLU A 38 -12.25 5.53 5.10
C GLU A 38 -11.18 5.13 4.06
N ALA A 39 -9.91 5.07 4.48
CA ALA A 39 -8.82 4.60 3.62
C ALA A 39 -8.97 3.11 3.27
N LEU A 40 -9.41 2.27 4.21
CA LEU A 40 -9.70 0.87 3.94
C LEU A 40 -10.88 0.71 2.98
N GLU A 41 -11.94 1.49 3.14
CA GLU A 41 -13.08 1.51 2.22
C GLU A 41 -12.67 1.96 0.82
N ALA A 42 -11.88 3.01 0.71
CA ALA A 42 -11.32 3.47 -0.56
C ALA A 42 -10.44 2.39 -1.21
N LEU A 43 -9.66 1.66 -0.42
CA LEU A 43 -8.80 0.58 -0.92
C LEU A 43 -9.61 -0.60 -1.45
N ILE A 44 -10.64 -1.02 -0.72
CA ILE A 44 -11.54 -2.09 -1.13
C ILE A 44 -12.29 -1.69 -2.40
N THR A 45 -12.92 -0.51 -2.40
CA THR A 45 -13.76 -0.06 -3.53
C THR A 45 -12.99 0.20 -4.82
N ARG A 46 -11.76 0.72 -4.74
CA ARG A 46 -10.97 1.08 -5.93
C ARG A 46 -10.09 -0.05 -6.46
N TRP A 47 -9.62 -0.94 -5.58
CA TRP A 47 -8.54 -1.88 -5.92
C TRP A 47 -8.91 -3.35 -5.76
N THR A 48 -10.13 -3.65 -5.32
CA THR A 48 -10.60 -5.04 -5.18
C THR A 48 -11.91 -5.22 -5.93
N ALA A 49 -11.84 -5.93 -7.06
CA ALA A 49 -13.00 -6.40 -7.82
C ALA A 49 -12.94 -7.93 -7.85
N GLU A 50 -12.92 -8.53 -6.67
CA GLU A 50 -12.83 -9.97 -6.45
C GLU A 50 -13.92 -10.41 -5.48
N SER A 51 -14.40 -11.65 -5.62
CA SER A 51 -15.33 -12.27 -4.67
C SER A 51 -14.67 -12.65 -3.34
N GLY A 52 -13.34 -12.59 -3.28
CA GLY A 52 -12.53 -12.90 -2.09
C GLY A 52 -11.80 -11.67 -1.52
N VAL A 53 -10.69 -11.91 -0.84
CA VAL A 53 -9.87 -10.85 -0.20
C VAL A 53 -8.36 -11.00 -0.50
N ARG A 54 -8.00 -11.76 -1.53
CA ARG A 54 -6.60 -12.06 -1.86
C ARG A 54 -5.87 -10.81 -2.37
N SER A 55 -6.50 -10.06 -3.26
CA SER A 55 -6.00 -8.77 -3.74
C SER A 55 -6.01 -7.74 -2.62
N LEU A 56 -7.02 -7.74 -1.76
CA LEU A 56 -7.05 -6.88 -0.57
C LEU A 56 -5.84 -7.13 0.35
N GLU A 57 -5.60 -8.40 0.70
CA GLU A 57 -4.49 -8.81 1.56
C GLU A 57 -3.13 -8.44 0.95
N ARG A 58 -2.96 -8.61 -0.37
CA ARG A 58 -1.73 -8.20 -1.08
C ARG A 58 -1.48 -6.70 -1.00
N HIS A 59 -2.51 -5.87 -1.17
CA HIS A 59 -2.37 -4.43 -1.05
C HIS A 59 -2.03 -4.01 0.39
N LEU A 60 -2.66 -4.63 1.39
CA LEU A 60 -2.34 -4.39 2.80
C LEU A 60 -0.90 -4.80 3.13
N ALA A 61 -0.43 -5.93 2.60
CA ALA A 61 0.97 -6.37 2.74
C ALA A 61 1.94 -5.35 2.13
N GLN A 62 1.62 -4.79 0.95
CA GLN A 62 2.45 -3.78 0.31
C GLN A 62 2.53 -2.50 1.15
N ILE A 63 1.41 -2.03 1.71
CA ILE A 63 1.38 -0.87 2.62
C ILE A 63 2.23 -1.14 3.86
N CYS A 64 2.07 -2.30 4.50
CA CYS A 64 2.84 -2.67 5.68
C CYS A 64 4.35 -2.76 5.38
N ARG A 65 4.72 -3.35 4.24
CA ARG A 65 6.12 -3.39 3.80
C ARG A 65 6.72 -2.00 3.63
N TRP A 66 5.98 -1.09 3.00
CA TRP A 66 6.46 0.28 2.76
C TRP A 66 6.59 1.05 4.07
N ALA A 67 5.63 0.90 4.98
CA ALA A 67 5.69 1.50 6.30
C ALA A 67 6.90 0.98 7.09
N ALA A 68 7.16 -0.33 7.08
CA ALA A 68 8.30 -0.93 7.77
C ALA A 68 9.65 -0.41 7.22
N LEU A 69 9.79 -0.33 5.89
CA LEU A 69 11.00 0.22 5.26
C LEU A 69 11.22 1.69 5.65
N ARG A 70 10.15 2.49 5.67
CA ARG A 70 10.22 3.90 6.07
C ARG A 70 10.62 4.08 7.54
N LEU A 71 10.12 3.21 8.42
CA LEU A 71 10.55 3.19 9.83
C LEU A 71 12.03 2.79 10.00
N GLN A 72 12.57 1.98 9.09
CA GLN A 72 13.99 1.62 9.07
C GLN A 72 14.89 2.72 8.46
N GLY A 73 14.32 3.87 8.07
CA GLY A 73 15.07 4.95 7.43
C GLY A 73 15.48 4.65 5.98
N VAL A 74 14.93 3.58 5.38
CA VAL A 74 15.09 3.31 3.96
C VAL A 74 14.14 4.24 3.23
N ASP A 75 14.71 5.21 2.51
CA ASP A 75 13.92 6.08 1.64
C ASP A 75 13.42 5.24 0.45
N VAL A 76 12.20 4.73 0.58
CA VAL A 76 11.54 4.01 -0.50
C VAL A 76 11.13 5.09 -1.51
N PRO A 77 11.58 5.04 -2.77
CA PRO A 77 11.12 5.97 -3.78
C PRO A 77 9.61 5.81 -3.92
N THR A 78 8.90 6.69 -3.22
CA THR A 78 7.45 6.74 -3.25
C THR A 78 7.15 7.18 -4.66
N GLY A 79 6.46 6.34 -5.44
CA GLY A 79 6.32 6.47 -6.90
C GLY A 79 5.63 7.75 -7.40
N LEU A 80 6.24 8.92 -7.16
CA LEU A 80 6.17 10.14 -7.96
C LEU A 80 7.01 10.02 -9.25
N GLY A 81 7.37 8.79 -9.63
CA GLY A 81 7.76 8.44 -11.01
C GLY A 81 6.59 7.96 -11.86
N ARG A 82 5.35 7.86 -11.33
CA ARG A 82 4.22 7.37 -12.14
C ARG A 82 3.82 8.33 -13.25
N GLU A 83 3.97 9.65 -13.08
CA GLU A 83 3.69 10.59 -14.15
C GLU A 83 4.76 10.52 -15.24
N SER A 84 6.05 10.54 -14.88
CA SER A 84 7.15 10.44 -15.85
C SER A 84 7.19 9.09 -16.56
N VAL A 85 7.01 7.97 -15.84
CA VAL A 85 6.99 6.62 -16.43
C VAL A 85 5.73 6.41 -17.27
N ARG A 86 4.59 7.01 -16.92
CA ARG A 86 3.37 6.97 -17.74
C ARG A 86 3.50 7.84 -18.99
N GLN A 87 4.08 9.04 -18.87
CA GLN A 87 4.38 9.94 -19.98
C GLN A 87 5.40 9.30 -20.93
N GLU A 88 6.44 8.66 -20.40
CA GLU A 88 7.45 7.92 -21.16
C GLU A 88 6.84 6.68 -21.82
N ALA A 89 5.98 5.94 -21.12
CA ALA A 89 5.24 4.83 -21.71
C ALA A 89 4.29 5.30 -22.81
N LEU A 90 3.57 6.42 -22.63
CA LEU A 90 2.71 7.02 -23.67
C LEU A 90 3.52 7.56 -24.86
N ALA A 91 4.65 8.21 -24.61
CA ALA A 91 5.55 8.75 -25.64
C ALA A 91 6.21 7.64 -26.47
N ASN A 92 6.50 6.50 -25.85
CA ASN A 92 7.05 5.33 -26.52
C ASN A 92 5.98 4.38 -27.07
N SER A 93 4.71 4.59 -26.73
CA SER A 93 3.56 3.78 -27.18
C SER A 93 2.64 4.64 -28.05
N GLY A 94 3.11 4.97 -29.23
CA GLY A 94 2.35 5.67 -30.25
C GLY A 94 3.08 5.65 -31.59
N PRO A 95 2.37 5.81 -32.72
CA PRO A 95 3.04 5.98 -34.00
C PRO A 95 3.91 7.23 -33.97
N ASP A 96 5.13 7.13 -34.47
CA ASP A 96 6.02 8.28 -34.67
C ASP A 96 5.35 9.36 -35.58
N PRO A 97 5.90 10.57 -35.70
CA PRO A 97 5.36 11.59 -36.61
C PRO A 97 5.26 11.15 -38.08
N GLN A 98 5.83 9.99 -38.44
CA GLN A 98 5.75 9.33 -39.73
C GLN A 98 4.79 8.13 -39.76
N GLY A 99 4.03 7.88 -38.70
CA GLY A 99 3.01 6.83 -38.63
C GLY A 99 3.51 5.43 -38.25
N ARG A 100 4.75 5.27 -37.79
CA ARG A 100 5.34 3.95 -37.50
C ARG A 100 5.23 3.59 -36.02
N ILE A 101 4.68 2.41 -35.76
CA ILE A 101 4.59 1.80 -34.42
C ILE A 101 5.80 0.86 -34.28
N LYS A 102 6.57 0.97 -33.19
CA LYS A 102 7.64 0.02 -32.85
C LYS A 102 7.06 -1.27 -32.26
#